data_AF-A0A2C6AHU1-F1
#
_entry.id   AF-A0A2C6AHU1-F1
#
_cell.length_a   1.000
_cell.length_b   1.000
_cell.length_c   1.000
_cell.angle_alpha   90.00
_cell.angle_beta   90.00
_cell.angle_gamma   90.00
#
_symmetry.space_group_name_H-M   'P 1'
#
loop_
_entity.id
_entity.type
_entity.pdbx_description
1 polymer ?
#
loop_
_entity_poly.entity_id
_entity_poly.type
_entity_poly.pdbx_seq_one_letter_code
_entity_poly.pdbx_strand_id
1 'polypeptide(L)'
;MVRGGARHIVLASRSPTKDPHWILELRSTGADIRVVKMDVTDQAQVSETVAMLRRTMPEIGGVANAALVFEAGIFVNFSADNVARQLKPKVDGTVHLDREFAHDNLDFFLTFGSLATVCGNPGQSLYHAGNCFMASLVEKRRRRGQAASILNFGLLVDVGYVARMDRADGTDIEGTLRSLLLTPLSEAEFHHLVLQGIVLSAAMGRQSLLLAHDPRPGDLDKFGTVQ
;
A
#
# COMPACT_ATOMS: atom_id res chain seq x y z
N MET A 1 7.25 7.22 -8.88
CA MET A 1 8.59 6.60 -8.78
C MET A 1 9.51 6.94 -9.97
N VAL A 2 9.26 6.46 -11.20
CA VAL A 2 10.17 6.72 -12.35
C VAL A 2 10.41 8.21 -12.63
N ARG A 3 9.33 9.00 -12.67
CA ARG A 3 9.41 10.47 -12.78
C ARG A 3 10.17 11.13 -11.62
N GLY A 4 10.19 10.50 -10.45
CA GLY A 4 10.94 10.92 -9.28
C GLY A 4 12.39 10.41 -9.25
N GLY A 5 12.90 9.83 -10.35
CA GLY A 5 14.30 9.44 -10.48
C GLY A 5 14.59 7.94 -10.28
N ALA A 6 13.64 7.14 -9.81
CA ALA A 6 13.84 5.70 -9.68
C ALA A 6 14.13 5.07 -11.06
N ARG A 7 15.18 4.25 -11.15
CA ARG A 7 15.55 3.55 -12.38
C ARG A 7 15.45 2.04 -12.30
N HIS A 8 15.48 1.47 -11.10
CA HIS A 8 15.29 0.04 -10.88
C HIS A 8 14.04 -0.18 -10.05
N ILE A 9 13.03 -0.85 -10.62
CA ILE A 9 11.74 -1.08 -9.97
C ILE A 9 11.39 -2.56 -10.11
N VAL A 10 11.03 -3.18 -8.98
CA VAL A 10 10.60 -4.57 -8.93
C VAL A 10 9.15 -4.64 -8.49
N LEU A 11 8.37 -5.39 -9.25
CA LEU A 11 6.97 -5.65 -8.97
C LEU A 11 6.80 -7.13 -8.70
N ALA A 12 6.43 -7.45 -7.47
CA ALA A 12 6.32 -8.81 -6.99
C ALA A 12 4.86 -9.16 -6.75
N SER A 13 4.38 -10.26 -7.34
CA SER A 13 3.03 -10.76 -7.08
C SER A 13 2.92 -12.27 -7.30
N ARG A 14 1.88 -12.90 -6.76
CA ARG A 14 1.60 -14.34 -6.94
C ARG A 14 1.28 -14.70 -8.39
N SER A 15 0.67 -13.75 -9.09
CA SER A 15 0.15 -13.89 -10.46
C SER A 15 0.64 -12.71 -11.30
N PRO A 16 1.93 -12.66 -11.64
CA PRO A 16 2.49 -11.54 -12.39
C PRO A 16 1.90 -11.50 -13.80
N THR A 17 1.37 -10.34 -14.19
CA THR A 17 0.93 -10.09 -15.56
C THR A 17 2.18 -10.01 -16.45
N LYS A 18 2.22 -10.81 -17.52
CA LYS A 18 3.31 -10.75 -18.49
C LYS A 18 3.12 -9.52 -19.37
N ASP A 19 4.17 -8.69 -19.44
CA ASP A 19 4.36 -7.60 -20.39
C ASP A 19 3.15 -6.67 -20.62
N PRO A 20 2.55 -6.09 -19.57
CA PRO A 20 1.55 -5.06 -19.77
C PRO A 20 2.16 -3.84 -20.48
N HIS A 21 1.38 -3.19 -21.35
CA HIS A 21 1.84 -2.09 -22.22
C HIS A 21 2.55 -0.97 -21.46
N TRP A 22 2.04 -0.59 -20.28
CA TRP A 22 2.64 0.44 -19.45
C TRP A 22 4.05 0.08 -18.94
N ILE A 23 4.41 -1.21 -18.81
CA ILE A 23 5.79 -1.61 -18.47
C ILE A 23 6.72 -1.34 -19.65
N LEU A 24 6.27 -1.58 -20.88
CA LEU A 24 7.06 -1.28 -22.08
C LEU A 24 7.27 0.23 -22.21
N GLU A 25 6.22 1.02 -22.00
CA GLU A 25 6.31 2.48 -21.97
C GLU A 25 7.32 2.96 -20.94
N LEU A 26 7.25 2.47 -19.70
CA LEU A 26 8.19 2.87 -18.65
C LEU A 26 9.62 2.40 -18.94
N ARG A 27 9.81 1.20 -19.51
CA ARG A 27 11.14 0.73 -19.94
C ARG A 27 11.72 1.62 -21.04
N SER A 28 10.89 2.17 -21.94
CA SER A 28 11.35 3.11 -22.97
C SER A 28 11.90 4.42 -22.41
N THR A 29 11.57 4.76 -21.15
CA THR A 29 12.15 5.90 -20.42
C THR A 29 13.52 5.60 -19.78
N GLY A 30 14.07 4.39 -20.00
CA GLY A 30 15.34 3.94 -19.44
C GLY A 30 15.26 3.33 -18.04
N ALA A 31 14.05 3.00 -17.57
CA ALA A 31 13.87 2.28 -16.30
C ALA A 31 13.97 0.76 -16.50
N ASP A 32 14.76 0.08 -15.65
CA ASP A 32 14.75 -1.38 -15.48
C ASP A 32 13.55 -1.76 -14.59
N ILE A 33 12.45 -2.19 -15.21
CA ILE A 33 11.29 -2.72 -14.51
C ILE A 33 11.28 -4.23 -14.62
N ARG A 34 11.34 -4.90 -13.47
CA ARG A 34 11.25 -6.37 -13.36
C ARG A 34 9.95 -6.77 -12.70
N VAL A 35 9.26 -7.73 -13.31
CA VAL A 35 8.09 -8.37 -12.71
C VAL A 35 8.49 -9.76 -12.27
N VAL A 36 8.34 -10.06 -10.99
CA VAL A 36 8.75 -11.33 -10.39
C VAL A 36 7.55 -12.02 -9.76
N LYS A 37 7.54 -13.35 -9.83
CA LYS A 37 6.57 -14.15 -9.10
C LYS A 37 7.06 -14.30 -7.66
N MET A 38 6.28 -13.84 -6.69
CA MET A 38 6.56 -13.97 -5.26
C MET A 38 5.25 -13.87 -4.47
N ASP A 39 5.02 -14.83 -3.59
CA ASP A 39 4.02 -14.69 -2.53
C ASP A 39 4.66 -14.05 -1.29
N VAL A 40 4.24 -12.83 -0.93
CA VAL A 40 4.75 -12.14 0.27
C VAL A 40 4.43 -12.91 1.56
N THR A 41 3.40 -13.76 1.53
CA THR A 41 3.00 -14.59 2.69
C THR A 41 3.89 -15.83 2.87
N ASP A 42 4.81 -16.08 1.95
CA ASP A 42 5.82 -17.13 2.04
C ASP A 42 7.19 -16.51 2.33
N GLN A 43 7.70 -16.74 3.54
CA GLN A 43 8.96 -16.18 3.99
C GLN A 43 10.15 -16.64 3.13
N ALA A 44 10.14 -17.89 2.66
CA ALA A 44 11.23 -18.42 1.85
C ALA A 44 11.27 -17.71 0.49
N GLN A 45 10.11 -17.53 -0.16
CA GLN A 45 10.02 -16.80 -1.43
C GLN A 45 10.46 -15.34 -1.30
N VAL A 46 10.11 -14.67 -0.19
CA VAL A 46 10.59 -13.30 0.09
C VAL A 46 12.11 -13.27 0.17
N SER A 47 12.71 -14.18 0.96
CA SER A 47 14.16 -14.24 1.19
C SER A 47 14.92 -14.56 -0.11
N GLU A 48 14.45 -15.56 -0.86
CA GLU A 48 15.04 -15.96 -2.15
C GLU A 48 14.96 -14.84 -3.17
N THR A 49 13.81 -14.15 -3.24
CA THR A 49 13.64 -13.01 -4.13
C THR A 49 14.62 -11.90 -3.76
N VAL A 50 14.67 -11.47 -2.50
CA VAL A 50 15.56 -10.39 -2.04
C VAL A 50 17.04 -10.74 -2.27
N ALA A 51 17.45 -11.97 -2.00
CA ALA A 51 18.81 -12.45 -2.29
C ALA A 51 19.14 -12.37 -3.79
N MET A 52 18.20 -12.73 -4.66
CA MET A 52 18.34 -12.58 -6.11
C MET A 52 18.44 -11.10 -6.53
N LEU A 53 17.60 -10.22 -5.97
CA LEU A 53 17.65 -8.79 -6.28
C LEU A 53 18.99 -8.18 -5.87
N ARG A 54 19.48 -8.46 -4.65
CA ARG A 54 20.79 -7.99 -4.15
C ARG A 54 21.97 -8.41 -5.02
N ARG A 55 21.87 -9.54 -5.74
CA ARG A 55 22.90 -10.02 -6.67
C ARG A 55 22.82 -9.40 -8.07
N THR A 56 21.66 -8.86 -8.46
CA THR A 56 21.37 -8.53 -9.86
C THR A 56 20.92 -7.09 -10.08
N MET A 57 20.79 -6.30 -9.01
CA MET A 57 20.39 -4.90 -9.02
C MET A 57 21.17 -4.10 -7.97
N PRO A 58 21.14 -2.76 -8.07
CA PRO A 58 21.67 -1.89 -7.01
C PRO A 58 21.00 -2.12 -5.66
N GLU A 59 21.56 -1.49 -4.63
CA GLU A 59 21.02 -1.52 -3.27
C GLU A 59 19.53 -1.13 -3.22
N ILE A 60 18.77 -1.85 -2.38
CA ILE A 60 17.33 -1.64 -2.25
C ILE A 60 17.10 -0.41 -1.39
N GLY A 61 16.74 0.71 -2.01
CA GLY A 61 16.43 1.96 -1.30
C GLY A 61 15.04 1.98 -0.64
N GLY A 62 14.10 1.13 -1.04
CA GLY A 62 12.80 1.13 -0.39
C GLY A 62 11.87 -0.01 -0.77
N VAL A 63 10.91 -0.25 0.12
CA VAL A 63 9.98 -1.39 0.05
C VAL A 63 8.55 -0.89 0.26
N ALA A 64 7.60 -1.43 -0.49
CA ALA A 64 6.19 -1.10 -0.34
C ALA A 64 5.30 -2.35 -0.36
N ASN A 65 4.57 -2.61 0.73
CA ASN A 65 3.60 -3.72 0.78
C ASN A 65 2.20 -3.26 0.37
N ALA A 66 1.87 -3.47 -0.90
CA ALA A 66 0.54 -3.22 -1.46
C ALA A 66 -0.30 -4.52 -1.63
N ALA A 67 0.13 -5.64 -1.04
CA ALA A 67 -0.57 -6.90 -1.20
C ALA A 67 -1.94 -6.89 -0.51
N LEU A 68 -2.97 -7.32 -1.25
CA LEU A 68 -4.35 -7.33 -0.77
C LEU A 68 -5.08 -8.60 -1.25
N VAL A 69 -5.73 -9.26 -0.30
CA VAL A 69 -6.87 -10.13 -0.54
C VAL A 69 -8.01 -9.56 0.27
N PHE A 70 -9.17 -9.36 -0.36
CA PHE A 70 -10.31 -8.70 0.25
C PHE A 70 -11.59 -9.44 -0.11
N GLU A 71 -12.43 -9.66 0.90
CA GLU A 71 -13.77 -10.19 0.75
C GLU A 71 -14.65 -9.61 1.86
N ALA A 72 -15.70 -8.90 1.46
CA ALA A 72 -16.66 -8.32 2.41
C ALA A 72 -17.58 -9.41 2.97
N GLY A 73 -17.92 -9.31 4.25
CA GLY A 73 -18.82 -10.25 4.91
C GLY A 73 -18.99 -10.01 6.39
N ILE A 74 -20.07 -10.56 6.94
CA ILE A 74 -20.34 -10.54 8.38
C ILE A 74 -19.34 -11.47 9.05
N PHE A 75 -18.69 -10.98 10.12
CA PHE A 75 -17.60 -11.70 10.78
C PHE A 75 -17.96 -13.14 11.18
N VAL A 76 -19.17 -13.35 11.70
CA VAL A 76 -19.65 -14.66 12.18
C VAL A 76 -19.79 -15.71 11.07
N ASN A 77 -19.78 -15.30 9.80
CA ASN A 77 -19.89 -16.20 8.66
C ASN A 77 -18.51 -16.63 8.11
N PHE A 78 -17.42 -16.06 8.59
CA PHE A 78 -16.09 -16.43 8.11
C PHE A 78 -15.59 -17.71 8.77
N SER A 79 -15.14 -18.66 7.93
CA SER A 79 -14.35 -19.80 8.39
C SER A 79 -12.95 -19.36 8.81
N ALA A 80 -12.26 -20.19 9.60
CA ALA A 80 -10.86 -19.95 9.97
C ALA A 80 -9.95 -19.80 8.73
N ASP A 81 -10.22 -20.55 7.66
CA ASP A 81 -9.48 -20.44 6.41
C ASP A 81 -9.72 -19.09 5.71
N ASN A 82 -10.95 -18.56 5.77
CA ASN A 82 -11.24 -17.21 5.26
C ASN A 82 -10.50 -16.14 6.07
N VAL A 83 -10.50 -16.26 7.41
CA VAL A 83 -9.75 -15.35 8.29
C VAL A 83 -8.26 -15.36 7.95
N ALA A 84 -7.65 -16.54 7.91
CA ALA A 84 -6.24 -16.69 7.60
C ALA A 84 -5.90 -16.15 6.21
N ARG A 85 -6.68 -16.52 5.18
CA ARG A 85 -6.45 -16.08 3.79
C ARG A 85 -6.50 -14.56 3.63
N GLN A 86 -7.43 -13.89 4.30
CA GLN A 86 -7.60 -12.44 4.16
C GLN A 86 -6.55 -11.64 4.96
N LEU A 87 -6.13 -12.15 6.12
CA LEU A 87 -5.16 -11.46 6.97
C LEU A 87 -3.71 -11.64 6.48
N LYS A 88 -3.35 -12.84 6.01
CA LYS A 88 -1.96 -13.21 5.65
C LYS A 88 -1.19 -12.17 4.84
N PRO A 89 -1.72 -11.58 3.74
CA PRO A 89 -0.97 -10.62 2.94
C PRO A 89 -0.55 -9.35 3.70
N LYS A 90 -1.41 -8.86 4.60
CA LYS A 90 -1.15 -7.66 5.40
C LYS A 90 -0.40 -7.98 6.69
N VAL A 91 -0.68 -9.13 7.30
CA VAL A 91 -0.07 -9.56 8.55
C VAL A 91 1.28 -10.22 8.29
N ASP A 92 1.28 -11.49 7.88
CA ASP A 92 2.49 -12.27 7.61
C ASP A 92 3.37 -11.58 6.56
N GLY A 93 2.78 -11.08 5.49
CA GLY A 93 3.52 -10.37 4.44
C GLY A 93 4.32 -9.18 4.95
N THR A 94 3.72 -8.35 5.81
CA THR A 94 4.42 -7.20 6.39
C THR A 94 5.45 -7.65 7.43
N VAL A 95 5.18 -8.72 8.19
CA VAL A 95 6.16 -9.31 9.12
C VAL A 95 7.40 -9.84 8.38
N HIS A 96 7.21 -10.53 7.26
CA HIS A 96 8.32 -11.06 6.47
C HIS A 96 9.18 -9.95 5.92
N LEU A 97 8.57 -8.91 5.36
CA LEU A 97 9.30 -7.74 4.86
C LEU A 97 10.00 -6.97 6.00
N ASP A 98 9.35 -6.79 7.16
CA ASP A 98 9.98 -6.11 8.29
C ASP A 98 11.23 -6.83 8.78
N ARG A 99 11.17 -8.17 8.83
CA ARG A 99 12.29 -9.04 9.22
C ARG A 99 13.41 -9.04 8.19
N GLU A 100 13.08 -9.20 6.91
CA GLU A 100 14.06 -9.24 5.82
C GLU A 100 14.86 -7.93 5.74
N PHE A 101 14.17 -6.81 5.91
CA PHE A 101 14.75 -5.47 5.87
C PHE A 101 15.02 -4.90 7.28
N ALA A 102 15.22 -5.75 8.29
CA ALA A 102 15.41 -5.32 9.68
C ALA A 102 16.75 -4.63 9.92
N HIS A 103 17.72 -4.78 9.01
CA HIS A 103 19.05 -4.19 9.14
C HIS A 103 19.45 -3.31 7.94
N ASP A 104 18.57 -3.21 6.94
CA ASP A 104 18.80 -2.35 5.78
C ASP A 104 18.48 -0.88 6.10
N ASN A 105 19.30 0.01 5.55
CA ASN A 105 19.08 1.45 5.62
C ASN A 105 18.15 1.90 4.48
N LEU A 106 16.87 1.52 4.58
CA LEU A 106 15.86 1.93 3.59
C LEU A 106 15.54 3.42 3.71
N ASP A 107 15.41 4.11 2.57
CA ASP A 107 14.81 5.45 2.47
C ASP A 107 13.33 5.41 2.87
N PHE A 108 12.63 4.32 2.53
CA PHE A 108 11.23 4.13 2.91
C PHE A 108 10.82 2.66 3.08
N PHE A 109 9.90 2.43 4.02
CA PHE A 109 9.12 1.20 4.15
C PHE A 109 7.64 1.59 4.19
N LEU A 110 6.91 1.37 3.10
CA LEU A 110 5.55 1.86 2.95
C LEU A 110 4.55 0.70 3.04
N THR A 111 3.47 0.89 3.79
CA THR A 111 2.32 -0.02 3.81
C THR A 111 1.06 0.72 3.39
N PHE A 112 0.15 0.01 2.72
CA PHE A 112 -1.11 0.59 2.23
C PHE A 112 -2.27 0.14 3.11
N GLY A 113 -2.68 1.03 4.00
CA GLY A 113 -3.85 0.90 4.85
C GLY A 113 -5.11 1.40 4.15
N SER A 114 -6.10 1.85 4.93
CA SER A 114 -7.36 2.38 4.41
C SER A 114 -8.08 3.22 5.44
N LEU A 115 -8.64 4.35 4.97
CA LEU A 115 -9.49 5.23 5.79
C LEU A 115 -10.72 4.49 6.36
N ALA A 116 -11.22 3.46 5.68
CA ALA A 116 -12.32 2.62 6.17
C ALA A 116 -12.00 1.97 7.53
N THR A 117 -10.73 1.75 7.84
CA THR A 117 -10.29 1.21 9.15
C THR A 117 -10.45 2.23 10.27
N VAL A 118 -10.37 3.52 9.95
CA VAL A 118 -10.46 4.63 10.91
C VAL A 118 -11.92 5.03 11.13
N CYS A 119 -12.69 5.14 10.04
CA CYS A 119 -14.10 5.52 10.11
C CYS A 119 -15.03 4.34 10.43
N GLY A 120 -14.56 3.11 10.21
CA GLY A 120 -15.37 1.89 10.28
C GLY A 120 -16.22 1.70 9.03
N ASN A 121 -16.28 0.46 8.53
CA ASN A 121 -17.20 0.08 7.45
C ASN A 121 -17.80 -1.32 7.73
N PRO A 122 -19.12 -1.46 7.87
CA PRO A 122 -19.76 -2.75 8.08
C PRO A 122 -19.34 -3.79 7.03
N GLY A 123 -19.14 -5.02 7.48
CA GLY A 123 -18.72 -6.12 6.61
C GLY A 123 -17.22 -6.15 6.26
N GLN A 124 -16.39 -5.24 6.81
CA GLN A 124 -14.96 -5.18 6.52
C GLN A 124 -14.05 -5.46 7.74
N SER A 125 -14.56 -6.21 8.72
CA SER A 125 -13.87 -6.49 9.99
C SER A 125 -12.44 -7.04 9.82
N LEU A 126 -12.26 -8.06 8.97
CA LEU A 126 -10.94 -8.66 8.71
C LEU A 126 -10.00 -7.70 7.98
N TYR A 127 -10.54 -6.89 7.07
CA TYR A 127 -9.77 -5.86 6.38
C TYR A 127 -9.26 -4.79 7.35
N HIS A 128 -10.12 -4.33 8.26
CA HIS A 128 -9.75 -3.41 9.33
C HIS A 128 -8.69 -4.01 10.25
N ALA A 129 -8.85 -5.26 10.68
CA ALA A 129 -7.88 -5.96 11.52
C ALA A 129 -6.49 -6.02 10.86
N GLY A 130 -6.41 -6.36 9.57
CA GLY A 130 -5.15 -6.36 8.82
C GLY A 130 -4.51 -4.98 8.71
N ASN A 131 -5.30 -3.93 8.50
CA ASN A 131 -4.79 -2.55 8.44
C ASN A 131 -4.30 -2.05 9.81
N CYS A 132 -5.02 -2.34 10.89
CA CYS A 132 -4.59 -2.03 12.26
C CYS A 132 -3.29 -2.74 12.64
N PHE A 133 -3.12 -3.99 12.21
CA PHE A 133 -1.87 -4.73 12.40
C PHE A 133 -0.70 -4.01 11.72
N MET A 134 -0.85 -3.63 10.44
CA MET A 134 0.20 -2.90 9.72
C MET A 134 0.54 -1.57 10.40
N ALA A 135 -0.46 -0.81 10.87
CA ALA A 135 -0.22 0.42 11.61
C ALA A 135 0.63 0.19 12.87
N SER A 136 0.32 -0.88 13.62
CA SER A 136 1.06 -1.26 14.82
C SER A 136 2.49 -1.72 14.50
N LEU A 137 2.69 -2.45 13.41
CA LEU A 137 4.00 -2.88 12.96
C LEU A 137 4.85 -1.71 12.47
N VAL A 138 4.27 -0.77 11.70
CA VAL A 138 4.94 0.47 11.28
C VAL A 138 5.44 1.24 12.50
N GLU A 139 4.60 1.44 13.51
CA GLU A 139 5.02 2.06 14.77
C GLU A 139 6.17 1.30 15.44
N LYS A 140 6.07 -0.03 15.52
CA LYS A 140 7.14 -0.88 16.09
C LYS A 140 8.45 -0.76 15.30
N ARG A 141 8.40 -0.67 13.97
CA ARG A 141 9.57 -0.49 13.10
C ARG A 141 10.24 0.86 13.33
N ARG A 142 9.44 1.92 13.45
CA ARG A 142 9.93 3.28 13.74
C ARG A 142 10.57 3.41 15.12
N ARG A 143 10.04 2.72 16.13
CA ARG A 143 10.66 2.67 17.46
C ARG A 143 12.07 2.05 17.46
N ARG A 144 12.41 1.26 16.44
CA ARG A 144 13.77 0.75 16.20
C ARG A 144 14.64 1.71 15.38
N GLY A 145 14.17 2.93 15.11
CA GLY A 145 14.87 3.93 14.31
C GLY A 145 14.83 3.68 12.80
N GLN A 146 13.97 2.77 12.34
CA GLN A 146 13.92 2.38 10.93
C GLN A 146 12.83 3.13 10.18
N ALA A 147 13.07 3.41 8.90
CA ALA A 147 12.09 4.07 8.04
C ALA A 147 10.80 3.23 7.96
N ALA A 148 9.65 3.88 8.17
CA ALA A 148 8.34 3.28 7.94
C ALA A 148 7.20 4.30 7.90
N SER A 149 6.22 4.08 7.03
CA SER A 149 4.94 4.80 6.98
C SER A 149 3.79 3.87 6.61
N ILE A 150 2.57 4.26 7.02
CA ILE A 150 1.33 3.66 6.55
C ILE A 150 0.47 4.73 5.89
N LEU A 151 -0.01 4.45 4.68
CA LEU A 151 -0.93 5.32 3.96
C LEU A 151 -2.37 4.86 4.18
N ASN A 152 -3.16 5.66 4.89
CA ASN A 152 -4.61 5.44 5.02
C ASN A 152 -5.35 6.39 4.08
N PHE A 153 -5.67 5.89 2.88
CA PHE A 153 -6.37 6.64 1.85
C PHE A 153 -7.83 6.20 1.73
N GLY A 154 -8.66 7.12 1.23
CA GLY A 154 -10.08 6.93 0.96
C GLY A 154 -10.35 6.20 -0.35
N LEU A 155 -11.52 6.45 -0.94
CA LEU A 155 -11.94 5.90 -2.22
C LEU A 155 -10.98 6.38 -3.33
N LEU A 156 -10.17 5.48 -3.89
CA LEU A 156 -9.41 5.75 -5.11
C LEU A 156 -10.30 5.43 -6.31
N VAL A 157 -10.61 6.46 -7.11
CA VAL A 157 -11.36 6.31 -8.37
C VAL A 157 -10.38 6.13 -9.54
N ASP A 158 -10.90 5.77 -10.71
CA ASP A 158 -10.18 5.57 -11.99
C ASP A 158 -9.27 4.32 -12.08
N VAL A 159 -8.60 3.94 -10.99
CA VAL A 159 -7.67 2.80 -10.92
C VAL A 159 -7.80 2.02 -9.60
N GLY A 160 -7.24 0.79 -9.54
CA GLY A 160 -7.20 0.01 -8.30
C GLY A 160 -8.34 -1.01 -8.16
N TYR A 161 -8.64 -1.40 -6.92
CA TYR A 161 -9.59 -2.51 -6.65
C TYR A 161 -11.04 -2.16 -7.04
N VAL A 162 -11.52 -0.99 -6.63
CA VAL A 162 -12.90 -0.53 -6.90
C VAL A 162 -13.15 -0.40 -8.41
N ALA A 163 -12.28 0.30 -9.13
CA ALA A 163 -12.38 0.44 -10.58
C ALA A 163 -12.33 -0.89 -11.34
N ARG A 164 -11.64 -1.91 -10.81
CA ARG A 164 -11.64 -3.27 -11.42
C ARG A 164 -12.94 -4.02 -11.15
N MET A 165 -13.50 -3.90 -9.94
CA MET A 165 -14.76 -4.56 -9.59
C MET A 165 -15.93 -4.00 -10.38
N ASP A 166 -16.09 -2.67 -10.46
CA ASP A 166 -17.19 -2.07 -11.22
C ASP A 166 -17.11 -2.42 -12.73
N ARG A 167 -15.90 -2.52 -13.29
CA ARG A 167 -15.69 -2.97 -14.67
C ARG A 167 -15.95 -4.46 -14.89
N ALA A 168 -15.65 -5.30 -13.90
CA ALA A 168 -15.73 -6.77 -14.04
C ALA A 168 -17.13 -7.31 -13.72
N ASP A 169 -17.77 -6.78 -12.68
CA ASP A 169 -19.00 -7.34 -12.11
C ASP A 169 -20.22 -6.44 -12.35
N GLY A 170 -20.05 -5.27 -12.98
CA GLY A 170 -21.13 -4.32 -13.26
C GLY A 170 -21.78 -3.75 -11.99
N THR A 171 -21.05 -3.79 -10.87
CA THR A 171 -21.47 -3.21 -9.60
C THR A 171 -21.39 -1.67 -9.63
N ASP A 172 -22.13 -1.01 -8.74
CA ASP A 172 -22.00 0.44 -8.48
C ASP A 172 -21.33 0.67 -7.11
N ILE A 173 -20.14 0.09 -6.92
CA ILE A 173 -19.37 0.26 -5.68
C ILE A 173 -18.92 1.70 -5.57
N GLU A 174 -18.50 2.33 -6.68
CA GLU A 174 -18.16 3.74 -6.71
C GLU A 174 -19.34 4.62 -6.27
N GLY A 175 -20.54 4.47 -6.84
CA GLY A 175 -21.72 5.24 -6.44
C GLY A 175 -22.13 5.01 -4.99
N THR A 176 -22.03 3.76 -4.52
CA THR A 176 -22.27 3.43 -3.10
C THR A 176 -21.28 4.14 -2.18
N LEU A 177 -19.97 4.11 -2.50
CA LEU A 177 -18.94 4.75 -1.68
C LEU A 177 -19.00 6.28 -1.75
N ARG A 178 -19.40 6.85 -2.90
CA ARG A 178 -19.71 8.29 -3.03
C ARG A 178 -20.89 8.69 -2.14
N SER A 179 -21.90 7.82 -2.00
CA SER A 179 -23.05 8.07 -1.12
C SER A 179 -22.70 8.10 0.37
N LEU A 180 -21.56 7.51 0.77
CA LEU A 180 -21.01 7.54 2.13
C LEU A 180 -20.18 8.81 2.42
N LEU A 181 -20.27 9.84 1.58
CA LEU A 181 -19.56 11.13 1.72
C LEU A 181 -18.03 11.00 1.73
N LEU A 182 -17.49 9.91 1.22
CA LEU A 182 -16.05 9.80 0.99
C LEU A 182 -15.71 10.60 -0.27
N THR A 183 -14.93 11.68 -0.11
CA THR A 183 -14.39 12.40 -1.27
C THR A 183 -13.47 11.44 -2.05
N PRO A 184 -13.76 11.19 -3.34
CA PRO A 184 -12.93 10.32 -4.14
C PRO A 184 -11.59 10.97 -4.43
N LEU A 185 -10.52 10.19 -4.30
CA LEU A 185 -9.16 10.55 -4.66
C LEU A 185 -8.89 10.16 -6.11
N SER A 186 -8.39 11.10 -6.89
CA SER A 186 -7.83 10.86 -8.21
C SER A 186 -6.48 10.12 -8.14
N GLU A 187 -6.05 9.54 -9.28
CA GLU A 187 -4.72 8.95 -9.40
C GLU A 187 -3.59 9.95 -9.08
N ALA A 188 -3.75 11.22 -9.49
CA ALA A 188 -2.74 12.25 -9.26
C ALA A 188 -2.57 12.57 -7.75
N GLU A 189 -3.68 12.67 -7.02
CA GLU A 189 -3.66 12.86 -5.57
C GLU A 189 -3.08 11.63 -4.87
N PHE A 190 -3.45 10.43 -5.32
CA PHE A 190 -2.86 9.20 -4.81
C PHE A 190 -1.34 9.16 -5.00
N HIS A 191 -0.82 9.59 -6.16
CA HIS A 191 0.61 9.73 -6.36
C HIS A 191 1.26 10.71 -5.38
N HIS A 192 0.61 11.85 -5.12
CA HIS A 192 1.10 12.83 -4.16
C HIS A 192 1.16 12.23 -2.74
N LEU A 193 0.12 11.49 -2.34
CA LEU A 193 0.08 10.79 -1.05
C LEU A 193 1.18 9.74 -0.91
N VAL A 194 1.48 8.99 -1.96
CA VAL A 194 2.60 8.03 -1.96
C VAL A 194 3.93 8.76 -1.76
N LEU A 195 4.15 9.91 -2.43
CA LEU A 195 5.36 10.70 -2.25
C LEU A 195 5.49 11.25 -0.83
N GLN A 196 4.40 11.75 -0.24
CA GLN A 196 4.39 12.18 1.16
C GLN A 196 4.71 11.01 2.09
N GLY A 197 4.13 9.83 1.86
CA GLY A 197 4.44 8.62 2.64
C GLY A 197 5.90 8.19 2.55
N ILE A 198 6.55 8.37 1.39
CA ILE A 198 7.98 8.12 1.23
C ILE A 198 8.80 9.11 2.06
N VAL A 199 8.55 10.42 1.91
CA VAL A 199 9.28 11.47 2.65
C VAL A 199 9.11 11.31 4.17
N LEU A 200 7.89 11.00 4.62
CA LEU A 200 7.59 10.80 6.04
C LEU A 200 8.17 9.52 6.61
N SER A 201 8.51 8.53 5.77
CA SER A 201 9.19 7.32 6.23
C SER A 201 10.60 7.63 6.71
N ALA A 202 11.30 8.56 6.05
CA ALA A 202 12.65 8.98 6.42
C ALA A 202 12.68 9.96 7.62
N ALA A 203 11.56 10.63 7.92
CA ALA A 203 11.49 11.59 9.01
C ALA A 203 11.50 10.89 10.39
N MET A 204 12.67 10.88 11.03
CA MET A 204 12.89 10.34 12.37
C MET A 204 11.92 10.94 13.40
N GLY A 205 11.36 10.09 14.27
CA GLY A 205 10.87 10.50 15.60
C GLY A 205 9.45 11.09 15.74
N ARG A 206 8.65 11.25 14.68
CA ARG A 206 7.26 11.76 14.81
C ARG A 206 6.23 10.84 14.21
N GLN A 207 5.34 10.25 15.02
CA GLN A 207 4.17 9.49 14.54
C GLN A 207 3.48 10.24 13.39
N SER A 208 3.60 9.70 12.18
CA SER A 208 3.05 10.25 10.95
C SER A 208 2.03 9.26 10.44
N LEU A 209 0.82 9.38 10.97
CA LEU A 209 -0.37 8.80 10.38
C LEU A 209 -0.85 9.78 9.30
N LEU A 210 -0.60 9.47 8.03
CA LEU A 210 -1.16 10.26 6.94
C LEU A 210 -2.59 9.79 6.69
N LEU A 211 -3.55 10.55 7.21
CA LEU A 211 -4.97 10.44 6.85
C LEU A 211 -5.22 11.37 5.67
N ALA A 212 -5.55 10.79 4.53
CA ALA A 212 -5.90 11.55 3.36
C ALA A 212 -7.42 11.60 3.21
N HIS A 213 -7.98 12.78 3.43
CA HIS A 213 -9.34 13.15 3.06
C HIS A 213 -9.21 14.41 2.22
N ASP A 214 -9.73 14.41 1.00
CA ASP A 214 -9.74 15.62 0.17
C ASP A 214 -10.75 16.63 0.77
N PRO A 215 -10.30 17.81 1.26
CA PRO A 215 -11.20 18.82 1.81
C PRO A 215 -12.07 19.41 0.69
N ARG A 216 -13.33 19.72 1.01
CA ARG A 216 -14.24 20.35 0.02
C ARG A 216 -13.67 21.69 -0.44
N PRO A 217 -14.00 22.17 -1.65
CA PRO A 217 -13.68 23.54 -2.07
C PRO A 217 -14.21 24.54 -1.03
N GLY A 218 -13.30 25.25 -0.34
CA GLY A 218 -13.61 26.22 0.73
C GLY A 218 -13.07 25.87 2.13
N ASP A 219 -12.57 24.66 2.37
CA ASP A 219 -11.97 24.27 3.66
C ASP A 219 -10.48 24.68 3.78
N LEU A 220 -9.84 25.14 2.68
CA LEU A 220 -8.46 25.65 2.67
C LEU A 220 -8.32 27.06 3.28
N ASP A 221 -9.40 27.83 3.40
CA ASP A 221 -9.39 29.17 4.00
C ASP A 221 -9.33 29.16 5.54
N LYS A 222 -9.39 27.98 6.16
CA LYS A 222 -9.44 27.83 7.64
C LYS A 222 -8.12 27.43 8.29
N PHE A 223 -7.11 27.08 7.51
CA PHE A 223 -5.76 26.80 8.03
C PHE A 223 -4.88 28.04 7.82
N GLY A 224 -5.16 29.05 8.64
CA GLY A 224 -4.35 30.26 8.73
C GLY A 224 -2.90 29.94 9.06
N THR A 225 -2.02 30.70 8.42
CA THR A 225 -0.60 30.86 8.72
C THR A 225 -0.36 30.98 10.23
N VAL A 226 0.39 30.02 10.79
CA VAL A 226 1.08 30.22 12.06
C VAL A 226 2.56 30.36 11.72
N GLN A 227 3.10 31.53 12.08
CA GLN A 227 4.50 31.94 11.92
C GLN A 227 5.46 31.03 12.69
#